data_AF-A0A924YVT2-F1
#
_entry.id   AF-A0A924YVT2-F1
#
_cell.length_a   1.000
_cell.length_b   1.000
_cell.length_c   1.000
_cell.angle_alpha   90.00
_cell.angle_beta   90.00
_cell.angle_gamma   90.00
#
_symmetry.space_group_name_H-M   'P 1'
#
loop_
_entity.id
_entity.type
_entity.pdbx_description
1 polymer ?
#
loop_
_entity_poly.entity_id
_entity_poly.type
_entity_poly.pdbx_seq_one_letter_code
_entity_poly.pdbx_strand_id
1 'polypeptide(L)'
;LPLLVAAKHGERTLSQGLRRQHAFLKRVGVDVDTISFGGGAGGARSDYVTPAAAVQLLRYMATRPDFELYRRALPRLGVDGTLAKSVGAESPAKDKVAAKTGTLYWENLMNANSLLTSKALAGYLTTAKGDTLAFALFVNNAPLRNGLTTTAIGKDLGRICELLFEQP
;
A
#
# COMPACT_ATOMS: atom_id res chain seq x y z
N LEU A 1 -15.88 -1.02 2.86
CA LEU A 1 -15.06 -1.60 3.96
C LEU A 1 -15.47 -1.04 5.34
N PRO A 2 -15.27 0.23 5.72
CA PRO A 2 -15.75 0.76 7.02
C PRO A 2 -17.26 0.64 7.21
N LEU A 3 -18.06 0.93 6.19
CA LEU A 3 -19.51 0.76 6.23
C LEU A 3 -19.95 -0.70 6.39
N LEU A 4 -19.20 -1.66 5.84
CA LEU A 4 -19.47 -3.09 6.04
C LEU A 4 -19.12 -3.51 7.47
N VAL A 5 -18.02 -2.98 8.02
CA VAL A 5 -17.67 -3.16 9.44
C VAL A 5 -18.77 -2.58 10.33
N ALA A 6 -19.27 -1.38 10.05
CA ALA A 6 -20.39 -0.78 10.78
C ALA A 6 -21.66 -1.66 10.69
N ALA A 7 -22.07 -2.02 9.48
CA ALA A 7 -23.27 -2.82 9.23
C ALA A 7 -23.25 -4.17 9.98
N LYS A 8 -22.09 -4.83 10.02
CA LYS A 8 -21.89 -6.08 10.80
C LYS A 8 -22.23 -5.92 12.29
N HIS A 9 -22.16 -4.70 12.81
CA HIS A 9 -22.45 -4.36 14.20
C HIS A 9 -23.76 -3.55 14.39
N GLY A 10 -24.66 -3.56 13.40
CA GLY A 10 -25.94 -2.82 13.48
C GLY A 10 -25.80 -1.30 13.33
N GLU A 11 -24.62 -0.82 12.98
CA GLU A 11 -24.31 0.59 12.76
C GLU A 11 -24.45 0.96 11.28
N ARG A 12 -24.62 2.25 10.99
CA ARG A 12 -24.98 2.73 9.64
C ARG A 12 -24.15 3.89 9.12
N THR A 13 -23.24 4.44 9.92
CA THR A 13 -22.43 5.58 9.51
C THR A 13 -20.97 5.20 9.22
N LEU A 14 -20.33 6.01 8.38
CA LEU A 14 -18.91 5.91 8.10
C LEU A 14 -18.07 6.11 9.37
N SER A 15 -18.43 7.10 10.20
CA SER A 15 -17.71 7.39 11.44
C SER A 15 -17.77 6.24 12.44
N GLN A 16 -18.90 5.54 12.54
CA GLN A 16 -19.05 4.33 13.32
C GLN A 16 -18.09 3.23 12.84
N GLY A 17 -18.05 2.98 11.53
CA GLY A 17 -17.12 2.01 10.92
C GLY A 17 -15.64 2.37 11.15
N LEU A 18 -15.26 3.63 10.99
CA LEU A 18 -13.90 4.12 11.22
C LEU A 18 -13.48 4.00 12.69
N ARG A 19 -14.37 4.29 13.66
CA ARG A 19 -14.07 4.07 15.09
C ARG A 19 -13.80 2.61 15.41
N ARG A 20 -14.51 1.68 14.77
CA ARG A 20 -14.25 0.24 14.92
C ARG A 20 -12.91 -0.17 14.33
N GLN A 21 -12.54 0.39 13.17
CA GLN A 21 -11.22 0.17 12.59
C GLN A 21 -10.12 0.73 13.49
N HIS A 22 -10.29 1.93 14.04
CA HIS A 22 -9.38 2.51 15.03
C HIS A 22 -9.20 1.58 16.24
N ALA A 23 -10.30 1.09 16.84
CA ALA A 23 -10.24 0.17 17.97
C ALA A 23 -9.52 -1.15 17.63
N PHE A 24 -9.73 -1.67 16.41
CA PHE A 24 -9.00 -2.82 15.91
C PHE A 24 -7.50 -2.52 15.77
N LEU A 25 -7.12 -1.44 15.08
CA LEU A 25 -5.74 -1.03 14.83
C LEU A 25 -4.97 -0.85 16.14
N LYS A 26 -5.57 -0.12 17.10
CA LYS A 26 -5.00 0.08 18.43
C LYS A 26 -4.77 -1.24 19.16
N ARG A 27 -5.75 -2.15 19.12
CA ARG A 27 -5.64 -3.47 19.77
C ARG A 27 -4.52 -4.32 19.20
N VAL A 28 -4.23 -4.19 17.90
CA VAL A 28 -3.20 -4.99 17.22
C VAL A 28 -1.83 -4.31 17.22
N GLY A 29 -1.65 -3.25 18.01
CA GLY A 29 -0.37 -2.58 18.22
C GLY A 29 0.03 -1.61 17.13
N VAL A 30 -0.91 -1.15 16.30
CA VAL A 30 -0.66 -0.07 15.34
C VAL A 30 -0.79 1.27 16.07
N ASP A 31 0.17 2.16 15.84
CA ASP A 31 0.14 3.53 16.35
C ASP A 31 -0.91 4.36 15.57
N VAL A 32 -2.12 4.40 16.13
CA VAL A 32 -3.28 5.06 15.53
C VAL A 32 -3.15 6.57 15.46
N ASP A 33 -2.28 7.20 16.25
CA ASP A 33 -2.06 8.65 16.21
C ASP A 33 -1.26 9.06 14.95
N THR A 34 -0.67 8.08 14.25
CA THR A 34 0.01 8.27 12.96
C THR A 34 -0.87 7.95 11.75
N ILE A 35 -2.18 7.80 11.97
CA ILE A 35 -3.18 7.47 10.95
C ILE A 35 -4.32 8.49 10.98
N SER A 36 -4.72 8.95 9.80
CA SER A 36 -6.00 9.62 9.58
C SER A 36 -6.70 8.94 8.40
N PHE A 37 -7.95 8.55 8.56
CA PHE A 37 -8.74 7.96 7.47
C PHE A 37 -10.08 8.67 7.34
N GLY A 38 -10.38 9.13 6.12
CA GLY A 38 -11.70 9.63 5.71
C GLY A 38 -12.53 8.58 4.99
N GLY A 39 -11.96 7.43 4.66
CA GLY A 39 -12.66 6.37 3.95
C GLY A 39 -11.95 5.02 4.05
N GLY A 40 -12.43 4.05 3.27
CA GLY A 40 -11.83 2.71 3.22
C GLY A 40 -11.07 2.40 1.93
N ALA A 41 -11.09 3.30 0.95
CA ALA A 41 -10.55 3.07 -0.38
C ALA A 41 -9.18 3.74 -0.62
N GLY A 42 -8.78 4.69 0.23
CA GLY A 42 -7.51 5.43 0.10
C GLY A 42 -7.58 6.63 -0.86
N GLY A 43 -8.76 7.24 -1.02
CA GLY A 43 -9.00 8.39 -1.91
C GLY A 43 -9.61 9.60 -1.20
N ALA A 44 -9.85 9.54 0.11
CA ALA A 44 -10.34 10.68 0.85
C ALA A 44 -9.20 11.68 1.07
N ARG A 45 -9.52 12.98 1.07
CA ARG A 45 -8.52 14.04 1.33
C ARG A 45 -7.87 13.95 2.72
N SER A 46 -8.52 13.26 3.65
CA SER A 46 -8.00 13.02 5.01
C SER A 46 -7.31 11.67 5.16
N ASP A 47 -7.09 10.90 4.10
CA ASP A 47 -6.36 9.63 4.18
C ASP A 47 -4.84 9.89 4.25
N TYR A 48 -4.28 9.75 5.46
CA TYR A 48 -2.86 9.85 5.76
C TYR A 48 -2.42 8.69 6.65
N VAL A 49 -1.27 8.09 6.34
CA VAL A 49 -0.70 7.00 7.13
C VAL A 49 0.81 7.01 6.98
N THR A 50 1.54 6.74 8.06
CA THR A 50 3.00 6.59 7.99
C THR A 50 3.39 5.21 7.44
N PRO A 51 4.55 5.08 6.76
CA PRO A 51 5.08 3.77 6.37
C PRO A 51 5.22 2.81 7.56
N ALA A 52 5.62 3.33 8.72
CA ALA A 52 5.76 2.55 9.94
C ALA A 52 4.44 1.92 10.39
N ALA A 53 3.35 2.68 10.41
CA ALA A 53 2.02 2.17 10.77
C ALA A 53 1.50 1.13 9.76
N ALA A 54 1.76 1.33 8.46
CA ALA A 54 1.44 0.32 7.45
C ALA A 54 2.22 -0.99 7.68
N VAL A 55 3.52 -0.91 8.00
CA VAL A 55 4.35 -2.08 8.33
C VAL A 55 3.91 -2.75 9.63
N GLN A 56 3.52 -2.00 10.67
CA GLN A 56 2.96 -2.57 11.90
C GLN A 56 1.72 -3.42 11.60
N LEU A 57 0.80 -2.91 10.78
CA LEU A 57 -0.38 -3.68 10.36
C LEU A 57 0.01 -4.92 9.57
N LEU A 58 0.91 -4.81 8.59
CA LEU A 58 1.39 -5.95 7.80
C LEU A 58 2.03 -7.02 8.70
N ARG A 59 2.85 -6.63 9.66
CA ARG A 59 3.46 -7.57 10.62
C ARG A 59 2.39 -8.31 11.44
N TYR A 60 1.37 -7.62 11.92
CA TYR A 60 0.25 -8.27 12.60
C TYR A 60 -0.52 -9.21 11.66
N MET A 61 -0.78 -8.81 10.42
CA MET A 61 -1.49 -9.66 9.46
C MET A 61 -0.72 -10.96 9.18
N ALA A 62 0.61 -10.94 9.22
CA ALA A 62 1.47 -12.11 9.08
C ALA A 62 1.35 -13.14 10.22
N THR A 63 0.85 -12.75 11.40
CA THR A 63 0.66 -13.67 12.53
C THR A 63 -0.71 -14.33 12.55
N ARG A 64 -1.60 -14.01 11.59
CA ARG A 64 -2.97 -14.51 11.60
C ARG A 64 -3.08 -15.88 10.93
N PRO A 65 -4.01 -16.75 11.36
CA PRO A 65 -4.25 -18.04 10.70
C PRO A 65 -4.65 -17.95 9.21
N ASP A 66 -5.20 -16.82 8.79
CA ASP A 66 -5.63 -16.55 7.41
C ASP A 66 -4.58 -15.78 6.58
N PHE A 67 -3.34 -15.66 7.08
CA PHE A 67 -2.27 -14.91 6.41
C PHE A 67 -2.00 -15.38 4.98
N GLU A 68 -1.92 -16.68 4.73
CA GLU A 68 -1.65 -17.21 3.39
C GLU A 68 -2.75 -16.84 2.37
N LEU A 69 -4.01 -16.77 2.82
CA LEU A 69 -5.10 -16.29 1.97
C LEU A 69 -4.98 -14.77 1.74
N TYR A 70 -4.68 -14.00 2.79
CA TYR A 70 -4.47 -12.56 2.70
C TYR A 70 -3.32 -12.21 1.75
N ARG A 71 -2.17 -12.89 1.87
CA ARG A 71 -0.99 -12.69 1.02
C ARG A 71 -1.29 -13.01 -0.43
N ARG A 72 -2.00 -14.12 -0.72
CA ARG A 72 -2.40 -14.49 -2.08
C ARG A 72 -3.39 -13.52 -2.73
N ALA A 73 -4.15 -12.76 -1.94
CA ALA A 73 -5.05 -11.74 -2.46
C ALA A 73 -4.32 -10.46 -2.91
N LEU A 74 -3.03 -10.30 -2.57
CA LEU A 74 -2.22 -9.17 -3.02
C LEU A 74 -1.66 -9.43 -4.43
N PRO A 75 -1.60 -8.38 -5.29
CA PRO A 75 -0.92 -8.47 -6.56
C PRO A 75 0.53 -8.96 -6.43
N ARG A 76 0.96 -9.84 -7.34
CA ARG A 76 2.33 -10.36 -7.42
C ARG A 76 3.16 -9.58 -8.44
N LEU A 77 4.35 -9.15 -8.02
CA LEU A 77 5.23 -8.30 -8.81
C LEU A 77 5.65 -8.96 -10.12
N GLY A 78 5.38 -8.28 -11.24
CA GLY A 78 5.70 -8.80 -12.58
C GLY A 78 4.84 -9.98 -13.03
N VAL A 79 3.74 -10.28 -12.33
CA VAL A 79 2.88 -11.45 -12.61
C VAL A 79 1.43 -11.04 -12.83
N ASP A 80 0.79 -10.37 -11.86
CA ASP A 80 -0.65 -10.10 -11.94
C ASP A 80 -1.07 -8.74 -11.34
N GLY A 81 -2.36 -8.46 -11.47
CA GLY A 81 -3.00 -7.26 -10.96
C GLY A 81 -2.31 -5.98 -11.43
N THR A 82 -2.24 -5.01 -10.52
CA THR A 82 -1.64 -3.70 -10.78
C THR A 82 -0.11 -3.70 -10.83
N LEU A 83 0.54 -4.84 -10.56
CA LEU A 83 2.00 -4.99 -10.57
C LEU A 83 2.53 -5.78 -11.77
N ALA A 84 1.65 -6.29 -12.65
CA ALA A 84 2.03 -7.15 -13.77
C ALA A 84 3.10 -6.55 -14.70
N LYS A 85 3.17 -5.22 -14.80
CA LYS A 85 4.13 -4.49 -15.68
C LYS A 85 5.09 -3.58 -14.91
N SER A 86 5.23 -3.78 -13.59
CA SER A 86 6.06 -2.90 -12.74
C SER A 86 7.55 -3.19 -12.83
N VAL A 87 7.95 -4.37 -13.32
CA VAL A 87 9.35 -4.78 -13.52
C VAL A 87 9.50 -5.51 -14.86
N GLY A 88 10.75 -5.67 -15.32
CA GLY A 88 11.06 -6.45 -16.52
C GLY A 88 10.86 -7.96 -16.35
N ALA A 89 10.84 -8.70 -17.45
CA ALA A 89 10.66 -10.15 -17.44
C ALA A 89 11.75 -10.89 -16.64
N GLU A 90 12.98 -10.37 -16.69
CA GLU A 90 14.19 -10.91 -16.06
C GLU A 90 14.46 -10.36 -14.65
N SER A 91 13.47 -9.66 -14.06
CA SER A 91 13.63 -9.08 -12.73
C SER A 91 13.85 -10.18 -11.67
N PRO A 92 14.90 -10.09 -10.83
CA PRO A 92 15.16 -11.09 -9.79
C PRO A 92 14.07 -11.10 -8.70
N ALA A 93 13.36 -9.99 -8.52
CA ALA A 93 12.26 -9.87 -7.56
C ALA A 93 10.88 -10.30 -8.13
N LYS A 94 10.81 -10.72 -9.40
CA LYS A 94 9.56 -11.18 -10.01
C LYS A 94 8.96 -12.35 -9.24
N ASP A 95 7.67 -12.29 -8.97
CA ASP A 95 6.92 -13.27 -8.17
C ASP A 95 7.41 -13.43 -6.71
N LYS A 96 8.40 -12.64 -6.26
CA LYS A 96 8.89 -12.65 -4.87
C LYS A 96 8.21 -11.62 -3.98
N VAL A 97 7.41 -10.74 -4.57
CA VAL A 97 6.71 -9.66 -3.89
C VAL A 97 5.21 -9.80 -4.07
N ALA A 98 4.48 -9.75 -2.95
CA ALA A 98 3.03 -9.69 -2.89
C ALA A 98 2.64 -8.37 -2.20
N ALA A 99 2.15 -7.39 -2.95
CA ALA A 99 1.97 -6.03 -2.43
C ALA A 99 0.80 -5.28 -3.06
N LYS A 100 0.18 -4.41 -2.28
CA LYS A 100 -0.89 -3.53 -2.76
C LYS A 100 -0.34 -2.22 -3.26
N THR A 101 -0.80 -1.80 -4.45
CA THR A 101 -0.52 -0.48 -5.01
C THR A 101 -1.52 0.58 -4.54
N GLY A 102 -1.04 1.82 -4.37
CA GLY A 102 -1.85 3.03 -4.28
C GLY A 102 -1.42 4.04 -5.34
N THR A 103 -2.36 4.73 -5.98
CA THR A 103 -2.07 5.81 -6.93
C THR A 103 -3.20 6.83 -6.86
N LEU A 104 -2.87 8.07 -6.53
CA LEU A 104 -3.77 9.21 -6.52
C LEU A 104 -3.04 10.43 -7.06
N TYR A 105 -3.68 11.15 -7.97
CA TYR A 105 -3.18 12.43 -8.47
C TYR A 105 -4.32 13.43 -8.60
N TRP A 106 -3.99 14.71 -8.57
CA TRP A 106 -4.90 15.80 -8.87
C TRP A 106 -4.42 16.55 -10.10
N GLU A 107 -5.34 17.03 -10.91
CA GLU A 107 -5.02 17.93 -12.02
C GLU A 107 -4.58 19.28 -11.46
N ASN A 108 -3.45 19.78 -11.96
CA ASN A 108 -2.96 21.11 -11.72
C ASN A 108 -3.26 21.96 -12.95
N LEU A 109 -4.49 22.48 -13.01
CA LEU A 109 -5.00 23.25 -14.15
C LEU A 109 -4.17 24.50 -14.43
N MET A 110 -3.67 25.17 -13.38
CA MET A 110 -2.87 26.39 -13.53
C MET A 110 -1.57 26.15 -14.30
N ASN A 111 -0.91 25.02 -14.07
CA ASN A 111 0.38 24.69 -14.70
C ASN A 111 0.26 23.62 -15.79
N ALA A 112 -0.97 23.30 -16.24
CA ALA A 112 -1.26 22.28 -17.25
C ALA A 112 -0.53 20.95 -17.02
N ASN A 113 -0.44 20.50 -15.76
CA ASN A 113 0.17 19.22 -15.39
C ASN A 113 -0.66 18.53 -14.31
N SER A 114 -0.16 17.43 -13.75
CA SER A 114 -0.78 16.73 -12.62
C SER A 114 0.16 16.69 -11.44
N LEU A 115 -0.40 16.75 -10.23
CA LEU A 115 0.32 16.49 -8.99
C LEU A 115 0.01 15.07 -8.54
N LEU A 116 0.99 14.19 -8.57
CA LEU A 116 0.89 12.87 -7.96
C LEU A 116 0.90 13.04 -6.44
N THR A 117 -0.28 13.06 -5.84
CA THR A 117 -0.44 13.22 -4.40
C THR A 117 -0.10 11.97 -3.64
N SER A 118 -0.26 10.79 -4.24
CA SER A 118 0.24 9.55 -3.68
C SER A 118 0.60 8.52 -4.74
N LYS A 119 1.78 7.91 -4.58
CA LYS A 119 2.17 6.65 -5.18
C LYS A 119 2.72 5.76 -4.08
N ALA A 120 2.06 4.64 -3.85
CA ALA A 120 2.34 3.77 -2.72
C ALA A 120 2.49 2.32 -3.14
N LEU A 121 3.36 1.59 -2.46
CA LEU A 121 3.50 0.15 -2.53
C LEU A 121 3.77 -0.40 -1.13
N ALA A 122 2.91 -1.28 -0.63
CA ALA A 122 3.10 -1.90 0.68
C ALA A 122 2.68 -3.38 0.64
N GLY A 123 3.46 -4.24 1.29
CA GLY A 123 3.23 -5.67 1.28
C GLY A 123 4.40 -6.47 1.81
N TYR A 124 4.57 -7.67 1.25
CA TYR A 124 5.60 -8.62 1.65
C TYR A 124 6.55 -8.94 0.51
N LEU A 125 7.81 -9.15 0.86
CA LEU A 125 8.88 -9.55 -0.04
C LEU A 125 9.58 -10.78 0.55
N THR A 126 9.85 -11.79 -0.26
CA THR A 126 10.77 -12.89 0.11
C THR A 126 12.15 -12.58 -0.45
N THR A 127 13.18 -12.42 0.39
CA THR A 127 14.55 -12.10 -0.02
C THR A 127 15.22 -13.27 -0.72
N ALA A 128 16.39 -13.04 -1.33
CA ALA A 128 17.21 -14.10 -1.93
C ALA A 128 17.60 -15.20 -0.93
N LYS A 129 17.68 -14.89 0.38
CA LYS A 129 17.97 -15.84 1.46
C LYS A 129 16.75 -16.60 1.97
N GLY A 130 15.54 -16.20 1.55
CA GLY A 130 14.29 -16.81 1.98
C GLY A 130 13.58 -16.09 3.13
N ASP A 131 14.16 -15.01 3.67
CA ASP A 131 13.52 -14.22 4.71
C ASP A 131 12.31 -13.46 4.15
N THR A 132 11.26 -13.34 4.96
CA THR A 132 10.08 -12.52 4.60
C THR A 132 10.15 -11.15 5.26
N LEU A 133 10.22 -10.11 4.44
CA LEU A 133 10.17 -8.72 4.85
C LEU A 133 8.75 -8.16 4.69
N ALA A 134 8.30 -7.36 5.65
CA ALA A 134 7.16 -6.47 5.48
C ALA A 134 7.66 -5.06 5.19
N PHE A 135 7.10 -4.40 4.18
CA PHE A 135 7.59 -3.10 3.72
C PHE A 135 6.46 -2.15 3.31
N ALA A 136 6.78 -0.85 3.31
CA ALA A 136 5.93 0.21 2.77
C ALA A 136 6.78 1.31 2.15
N LEU A 137 6.49 1.68 0.89
CA LEU A 137 7.18 2.70 0.12
C LEU A 137 6.16 3.73 -0.37
N PHE A 138 6.30 4.99 0.04
CA PHE A 138 5.38 6.08 -0.32
C PHE A 138 6.13 7.23 -0.98
N VAL A 139 5.62 7.70 -2.12
CA VAL A 139 6.04 8.91 -2.82
C VAL A 139 4.83 9.82 -2.92
N ASN A 140 4.92 11.01 -2.32
CA ASN A 140 3.81 11.97 -2.27
C ASN A 140 4.23 13.30 -2.90
N ASN A 141 3.23 14.06 -3.34
CA ASN A 141 3.37 15.44 -3.83
C ASN A 141 4.42 15.62 -4.94
N ALA A 142 4.51 14.65 -5.87
CA ALA A 142 5.43 14.72 -7.00
C ALA A 142 4.76 15.37 -8.22
N PRO A 143 5.23 16.53 -8.71
CA PRO A 143 4.70 17.13 -9.94
C PRO A 143 5.05 16.24 -11.15
N LEU A 144 4.03 15.80 -11.88
CA LEU A 144 4.19 15.00 -13.10
C LEU A 144 4.52 15.93 -14.28
N ARG A 145 5.81 16.21 -14.44
CA ARG A 145 6.38 17.07 -15.50
C ARG A 145 7.68 16.48 -16.02
N ASN A 146 8.17 16.99 -17.15
CA ASN A 146 9.46 16.60 -17.74
C ASN A 146 9.60 15.07 -17.96
N GLY A 147 8.53 14.41 -18.43
CA GLY A 147 8.52 12.96 -18.67
C GLY A 147 8.31 12.10 -17.42
N LEU A 148 8.24 12.68 -16.22
CA LEU A 148 7.88 11.95 -15.01
C LEU A 148 6.41 11.54 -15.05
N THR A 149 6.15 10.23 -14.98
CA THR A 149 4.80 9.65 -15.02
C THR A 149 4.52 8.79 -13.80
N THR A 150 3.24 8.51 -13.54
CA THR A 150 2.83 7.56 -12.50
C THR A 150 3.39 6.15 -12.72
N THR A 151 3.62 5.78 -13.99
CA THR A 151 4.23 4.51 -14.39
C THR A 151 5.74 4.52 -14.12
N ALA A 152 6.45 5.61 -14.45
CA ALA A 152 7.88 5.73 -14.17
C ALA A 152 8.18 5.57 -12.67
N ILE A 153 7.48 6.32 -11.82
CA ILE A 153 7.63 6.19 -10.35
C ILE A 153 7.20 4.79 -9.88
N GLY A 154 6.18 4.19 -10.50
CA GLY A 154 5.81 2.81 -10.22
C GLY A 154 6.91 1.79 -10.54
N LYS A 155 7.68 2.01 -11.62
CA LYS A 155 8.85 1.20 -11.96
C LYS A 155 10.01 1.44 -10.98
N ASP A 156 10.20 2.67 -10.52
CA ASP A 156 11.19 2.97 -9.48
C ASP A 156 10.88 2.23 -8.17
N LEU A 157 9.60 2.17 -7.76
CA LEU A 157 9.19 1.34 -6.62
C LEU A 157 9.44 -0.17 -6.87
N GLY A 158 9.26 -0.63 -8.11
CA GLY A 158 9.64 -1.98 -8.52
C GLY A 158 11.14 -2.24 -8.40
N ARG A 159 11.97 -1.28 -8.81
CA ARG A 159 13.43 -1.35 -8.68
C ARG A 159 13.89 -1.34 -7.23
N ILE A 160 13.22 -0.59 -6.35
CA ILE A 160 13.50 -0.66 -4.91
C ILE A 160 13.21 -2.09 -4.39
N CYS A 161 12.18 -2.77 -4.89
CA CYS A 161 11.92 -4.16 -4.53
C CYS A 161 13.04 -5.11 -5.01
N GLU A 162 13.64 -4.86 -6.18
CA GLU A 162 14.82 -5.61 -6.64
C GLU A 162 15.99 -5.43 -5.67
N LEU A 163 16.25 -4.19 -5.23
CA LEU A 163 17.31 -3.91 -4.26
C LEU A 163 17.02 -4.53 -2.88
N LEU A 164 15.76 -4.57 -2.46
CA LEU A 164 15.35 -5.23 -1.21
C LEU A 164 15.47 -6.75 -1.29
N PHE A 165 15.23 -7.34 -2.47
CA PHE A 165 15.41 -8.76 -2.71
C PHE A 165 16.86 -9.20 -2.55
N GLU A 166 17.80 -8.36 -3.00
CA GLU A 166 19.24 -8.59 -2.94
C GLU A 166 19.86 -8.33 -1.55
N GLN A 167 19.10 -7.81 -0.58
CA GLN A 167 19.62 -7.57 0.76
C GLN A 167 20.06 -8.89 1.42
N PRO A 168 21.21 -8.90 2.12
CA PRO A 168 21.66 -10.02 2.91
C PRO A 168 20.80 -10.26 4.14
#